data_AF-A0A8C7YA77-F1
#
_entry.id   AF-A0A8C7YA77-F1
#
_cell.length_a   1.000
_cell.length_b   1.000
_cell.length_c   1.000
_cell.angle_alpha   90.00
_cell.angle_beta   90.00
_cell.angle_gamma   90.00
#
_symmetry.space_group_name_H-M   'P 1'
#
loop_
_entity.id
_entity.type
_entity.pdbx_description
1 polymer ?
#
loop_
_entity_poly.entity_id
_entity_poly.type
_entity_poly.pdbx_seq_one_letter_code
_entity_poly.pdbx_strand_id
1 'polypeptide(L)' 'MAAKKEKTFQFVVIGGGIAGVTCVEELFTQIPCADVALVTAGPLIKAVTNFRQVRMRRLLLPALSTSLV' A
#
# COMPACT_ATOMS: atom_id res chain seq x y z
N MET A 1 20.48 -8.40 -27.23
CA MET A 1 19.96 -9.00 -25.99
C MET A 1 19.64 -7.86 -25.01
N ALA A 2 18.37 -7.62 -24.69
CA ALA A 2 17.99 -6.55 -23.77
C ALA A 2 18.39 -6.96 -22.35
N ALA A 3 19.26 -6.19 -21.70
CA ALA A 3 19.65 -6.41 -20.31
C ALA A 3 18.40 -6.26 -19.43
N LYS A 4 18.00 -7.35 -18.76
CA LYS A 4 16.86 -7.36 -17.84
C LYS A 4 17.26 -6.59 -16.57
N LYS A 5 16.79 -5.34 -16.43
CA LYS A 5 17.04 -4.54 -15.25
C LYS A 5 16.05 -4.96 -14.15
N GLU A 6 16.54 -5.71 -13.17
CA GLU A 6 15.76 -6.08 -12.00
C GLU A 6 15.64 -4.87 -11.07
N LYS A 7 14.41 -4.52 -10.70
CA LYS A 7 14.13 -3.46 -9.73
C LYS A 7 13.40 -4.09 -8.55
N THR A 8 14.01 -3.96 -7.37
CA THR A 8 13.42 -4.38 -6.08
C THR A 8 12.56 -3.26 -5.51
N PHE A 9 11.38 -3.63 -5.02
CA PHE A 9 10.44 -2.74 -4.34
C PHE A 9 10.17 -3.29 -2.93
N GLN A 10 9.85 -2.43 -1.98
CA GLN A 10 9.47 -2.86 -0.63
C GLN A 10 8.05 -3.43 -0.60
N PHE A 11 7.14 -2.84 -1.40
CA PHE A 11 5.77 -3.33 -1.54
C PHE A 11 5.38 -3.42 -3.01
N VAL A 12 4.55 -4.41 -3.33
CA VAL A 12 3.96 -4.58 -4.66
C VAL A 12 2.46 -4.78 -4.49
N VAL A 13 1.67 -3.90 -5.10
CA VAL A 13 0.21 -3.97 -5.12
C VAL A 13 -0.23 -4.44 -6.50
N ILE A 14 -1.07 -5.48 -6.54
CA ILE A 14 -1.57 -6.05 -7.79
C ILE A 14 -3.04 -5.65 -7.97
N GLY A 15 -3.32 -4.97 -9.07
CA GLY A 15 -4.64 -4.50 -9.50
C GLY A 15 -4.83 -2.99 -9.35
N GLY A 16 -4.94 -2.27 -10.47
CA GLY A 16 -5.18 -0.80 -10.51
C GLY A 16 -6.63 -0.37 -10.28
N GLY A 17 -7.45 -1.23 -9.66
CA GLY A 17 -8.83 -0.92 -9.26
C GLY A 17 -8.85 -0.09 -7.97
N ILE A 18 -10.04 0.36 -7.54
CA ILE A 18 -10.23 1.28 -6.41
C ILE A 18 -9.51 0.78 -5.15
N ALA A 19 -9.59 -0.51 -4.86
CA ALA A 19 -8.93 -1.11 -3.70
C ALA A 19 -7.40 -1.01 -3.77
N GLY A 20 -6.80 -1.33 -4.92
CA GLY A 20 -5.35 -1.29 -5.08
C GLY A 20 -4.80 0.12 -5.07
N VAL A 21 -5.45 1.07 -5.74
CA VAL A 21 -5.02 2.47 -5.71
C VAL A 21 -5.20 3.09 -4.32
N THR A 22 -6.27 2.76 -3.60
CA THR A 22 -6.45 3.18 -2.20
C THR A 22 -5.37 2.60 -1.28
N CYS A 23 -4.97 1.34 -1.51
CA CYS A 23 -3.92 0.69 -0.73
C CYS A 23 -2.57 1.39 -0.92
N VAL A 24 -2.23 1.79 -2.15
CA VAL A 24 -1.00 2.56 -2.42
C VAL A 24 -1.04 3.92 -1.73
N GLU A 25 -2.14 4.65 -1.82
CA GLU A 25 -2.30 5.95 -1.13
C GLU A 25 -2.15 5.82 0.39
N GLU A 26 -2.72 4.76 0.98
CA GLU A 26 -2.58 4.50 2.41
C GLU A 26 -1.15 4.11 2.78
N LEU A 27 -0.46 3.31 1.98
CA LEU A 27 0.96 2.98 2.18
C LEU A 27 1.83 4.24 2.16
N PHE A 28 1.59 5.17 1.24
CA PHE A 28 2.31 6.45 1.20
C PHE A 28 2.00 7.35 2.41
N THR A 29 0.78 7.28 2.93
CA THR A 29 0.39 8.00 4.14
C THR A 29 1.08 7.45 5.40
N GLN A 30 1.23 6.13 5.50
CA GLN A 30 1.83 5.46 6.66
C GLN A 30 3.37 5.39 6.59
N ILE A 31 3.92 5.19 5.39
CA ILE A 31 5.34 4.94 5.15
C ILE A 31 5.79 5.73 3.90
N PRO A 32 6.00 7.05 4.01
CA PRO A 32 6.28 7.91 2.86
C PRO A 32 7.60 7.58 2.14
N CYS A 33 8.51 6.87 2.79
CA CYS A 33 9.81 6.47 2.22
C CYS A 33 9.81 5.07 1.57
N ALA A 34 8.67 4.37 1.54
CA ALA A 34 8.58 3.04 0.94
C ALA A 34 8.62 3.11 -0.60
N ASP A 35 9.42 2.26 -1.23
CA ASP A 35 9.35 2.05 -2.69
C ASP A 35 8.22 1.05 -2.98
N VAL A 36 7.16 1.52 -3.63
CA VAL A 36 5.93 0.76 -3.90
C VAL A 36 5.69 0.64 -5.40
N ALA A 37 5.44 -0.56 -5.89
CA ALA A 37 5.00 -0.81 -7.27
C ALA A 37 3.51 -1.13 -7.33
N LEU A 38 2.78 -0.49 -8.26
CA LEU A 38 1.40 -0.88 -8.61
C LEU A 38 1.41 -1.56 -9.98
N VAL A 39 0.96 -2.82 -10.02
CA VAL A 39 0.87 -3.62 -11.25
C VAL A 39 -0.59 -3.73 -11.63
N THR A 40 -0.96 -3.33 -12.84
CA THR A 40 -2.32 -3.44 -13.37
C THR A 40 -2.33 -4.17 -14.70
N ALA A 41 -3.41 -4.91 -14.99
CA ALA A 41 -3.53 -5.71 -16.22
C ALA A 41 -3.79 -4.86 -17.47
N GLY A 42 -4.18 -3.60 -17.32
CA GLY A 42 -4.47 -2.69 -18.43
C GLY A 42 -3.87 -1.31 -18.21
N PRO A 43 -3.85 -0.44 -19.23
CA PRO A 43 -3.22 0.88 -19.17
C PRO A 43 -3.99 1.87 -18.30
N LEU A 44 -5.20 1.53 -17.87
CA LEU A 44 -6.05 2.38 -17.06
C LEU A 44 -5.90 2.01 -15.58
N ILE A 45 -5.58 3.02 -14.78
CA ILE A 45 -5.69 2.97 -13.32
C ILE A 45 -6.86 3.85 -12.91
N LYS A 46 -7.61 3.45 -11.88
CA LYS A 46 -8.65 4.31 -11.31
C LYS A 46 -8.00 5.40 -10.47
N ALA A 47 -8.51 6.63 -10.54
CA ALA A 47 -8.06 7.71 -9.67
C ALA A 47 -8.83 7.68 -8.34
N VAL A 48 -8.12 7.83 -7.23
CA VAL A 48 -8.74 8.11 -5.92
C VAL A 48 -8.72 9.61 -5.74
N THR A 49 -9.89 10.25 -5.75
CA THR A 49 -9.99 11.73 -5.65
C THR A 49 -10.41 12.22 -4.27
N ASN A 50 -10.86 11.32 -3.40
CA ASN A 50 -11.36 11.65 -2.07
C ASN A 50 -10.85 10.63 -1.04
N PHE A 51 -9.53 10.41 -1.03
CA PHE A 51 -8.91 9.61 0.01
C PHE A 51 -9.00 10.35 1.34
N ARG A 52 -9.95 9.95 2.18
CA ARG A 52 -9.98 10.32 3.58
C ARG A 52 -9.81 9.06 4.41
N GLN A 53 -8.69 8.99 5.12
CA GLN A 53 -8.48 7.96 6.12
C GLN A 53 -9.46 8.18 7.29
N VAL A 54 -10.61 7.52 7.24
CA VAL A 54 -11.57 7.46 8.35
C VAL A 54 -11.14 6.33 9.29
N ARG A 55 -10.30 6.68 10.26
CA ARG A 55 -9.92 5.74 11.33
C ARG A 55 -11.12 5.55 12.26
N MET A 56 -11.79 4.40 12.17
CA MET A 56 -12.61 3.94 13.29
C MET A 56 -11.66 3.64 14.44
N ARG A 57 -11.68 4.47 15.49
CA ARG A 57 -11.17 4.08 16.82
C ARG A 57 -12.13 3.03 17.40
N ARG A 58 -12.16 1.83 16.82
CA ARG A 58 -12.76 0.67 17.46
C ARG A 58 -11.71 0.12 18.41
N LEU A 59 -11.84 0.57 19.65
CA LEU A 59 -11.38 -0.02 20.91
C LEU A 59 -10.02 -0.75 20.88
N LEU A 60 -9.08 -0.13 21.60
CA LEU A 60 -7.94 -0.76 22.25
C LEU A 60 -8.27 -2.19 22.73
N LEU A 61 -7.61 -3.17 22.15
CA LEU A 61 -6.97 -4.27 22.87
C LEU A 61 -6.12 -5.09 21.87
N PRO A 62 -4.79 -4.90 21.83
CA PRO A 62 -3.93 -6.02 21.50
C PRO A 62 -4.06 -7.04 22.63
N ALA A 63 -4.77 -8.13 22.36
CA ALA A 63 -4.50 -9.36 23.07
C ALA A 63 -3.08 -9.80 22.72
N LEU A 64 -2.31 -10.09 23.77
CA LEU A 64 -0.99 -10.76 23.80
C LEU A 64 0.27 -9.93 23.49
N SER A 65 1.05 -9.76 24.57
CA SER A 65 2.43 -10.23 24.68
C SER A 65 3.55 -9.35 24.11
N THR A 66 4.04 -8.42 24.93
CA THR A 66 5.50 -8.25 25.11
C THR A 66 5.79 -8.22 26.61
N SER A 67 6.30 -9.34 27.10
CA SER A 67 7.08 -9.46 28.33
C SER A 67 8.34 -8.61 28.26
N LEU A 68 8.84 -8.18 29.43
CA LEU A 68 10.13 -7.53 29.69
C LEU A 68 10.33 -6.13 29.08
N VAL A 69 10.23 -5.09 29.90
CA VAL A 69 11.36 -4.50 30.66
C VAL A 69 10.79 -3.87 31.93
#